data_AF-K1TCS6-F1
#
_entry.id   AF-K1TCS6-F1
#
_cell.length_a   1.000
_cell.length_b   1.000
_cell.length_c   1.000
_cell.angle_alpha   90.00
_cell.angle_beta   90.00
_cell.angle_gamma   90.00
#
_symmetry.space_group_name_H-M   'P 1'
#
loop_
_entity.id
_entity.type
_entity.pdbx_description
1 polymer ?
#
loop_
_entity_poly.entity_id
_entity_poly.type
_entity_poly.pdbx_seq_one_letter_code
_entity_poly.pdbx_strand_id
1 'polypeptide(L)'
;MPEFISKRLSLGFQQFGRSSHGFLTNEAVMIGVETRTSSPVRIIRDKETLQHVTVRGLFPCGEGAGYAGGIVSAGVDGERCAEAVANYLNQSSEQ
;
A
#
# COMPACT_ATOMS: atom_id res chain seq x y z
N MET A 1 21.54 5.09 5.69
CA MET A 1 20.14 5.20 6.16
C MET A 1 20.09 6.20 7.31
N PRO A 2 19.04 7.03 7.45
CA PRO A 2 18.93 8.00 8.54
C PRO A 2 19.11 7.38 9.94
N GLU A 3 19.75 8.12 10.84
CA GLU A 3 20.16 7.63 12.17
C GLU A 3 18.97 7.12 13.00
N PHE A 4 17.83 7.80 12.93
CA PHE A 4 16.63 7.38 13.65
C PHE A 4 16.08 6.02 13.17
N ILE A 5 16.35 5.62 11.92
CA ILE A 5 15.95 4.31 11.39
C ILE A 5 16.98 3.25 11.77
N SER A 6 18.29 3.54 11.63
CA SER A 6 19.34 2.55 11.96
C SER A 6 19.33 2.17 13.43
N LYS A 7 19.12 3.15 14.32
CA LYS A 7 18.96 2.91 15.76
C LYS A 7 17.76 2.02 16.07
N ARG A 8 16.60 2.27 15.45
CA ARG A 8 15.39 1.44 15.64
C ARG A 8 15.56 0.03 15.08
N LEU A 9 16.19 -0.09 13.91
CA LEU A 9 16.46 -1.38 13.27
C LEU A 9 17.37 -2.25 14.15
N SER A 10 18.45 -1.67 14.71
CA SER A 10 19.34 -2.37 15.63
C SER A 10 18.61 -2.90 16.87
N LEU A 11 17.70 -2.12 17.46
CA LEU A 11 16.89 -2.57 18.60
C LEU A 11 15.93 -3.69 18.19
N GLY A 12 15.34 -3.60 16.99
CA GLY A 12 14.50 -4.65 16.41
C GLY A 12 15.25 -5.98 16.29
N PHE A 13 16.47 -5.97 15.75
CA PHE A 13 17.28 -7.20 15.66
C PHE A 13 17.61 -7.81 17.02
N GLN A 14 17.95 -6.99 18.02
CA GLN A 14 18.17 -7.47 19.39
C GLN A 14 16.92 -8.11 19.99
N GLN A 15 15.73 -7.57 19.67
CA GLN A 15 14.47 -8.14 20.11
C GLN A 15 14.17 -9.47 19.42
N PHE A 16 14.30 -9.54 18.09
CA PHE A 16 14.10 -10.77 17.33
C PHE A 16 15.11 -11.86 17.69
N GLY A 17 16.36 -11.51 18.00
CA GLY A 17 17.37 -12.46 18.46
C GLY A 17 17.00 -13.16 19.78
N ARG A 18 16.13 -12.57 20.61
CA ARG A 18 15.63 -13.20 21.85
C ARG A 18 14.53 -14.22 21.58
N SER A 19 13.71 -14.02 20.56
CA SER A 19 12.54 -14.87 20.25
C SER A 19 12.76 -15.84 19.08
N SER A 20 13.74 -15.59 18.22
CA SER A 20 14.07 -16.38 17.04
C SER A 20 15.55 -16.77 17.08
N HIS A 21 15.82 -17.99 17.54
CA HIS A 21 17.18 -18.52 17.64
C HIS A 21 17.83 -18.56 16.25
N GLY A 22 19.06 -18.05 16.15
CA GLY A 22 19.81 -17.96 14.89
C GLY A 22 19.48 -16.73 14.04
N PHE A 23 18.51 -15.89 14.40
CA PHE A 23 18.17 -14.67 13.64
C PHE A 23 19.25 -13.58 13.73
N LEU A 24 19.85 -13.40 14.91
CA LEU A 24 20.93 -12.44 15.15
C LEU A 24 22.26 -13.18 15.35
N THR A 25 23.06 -13.26 14.29
CA THR A 25 24.37 -13.92 14.26
C THR A 25 25.34 -13.15 13.36
N ASN A 26 26.64 -13.35 13.55
CA ASN A 26 27.68 -12.76 12.70
C ASN A 26 27.68 -13.35 11.27
N GLU A 27 27.00 -14.49 11.07
CA GLU A 27 26.81 -15.09 9.75
C GLU A 27 25.66 -14.43 8.96
N ALA A 28 24.80 -13.65 9.61
CA ALA A 28 23.64 -13.03 8.98
C ALA A 28 24.07 -11.86 8.08
N VAL A 29 23.46 -11.76 6.90
CA VAL A 29 23.77 -10.72 5.91
C VAL A 29 22.61 -9.74 5.81
N MET A 30 22.90 -8.45 5.99
CA MET A 30 21.97 -7.37 5.67
C MET A 30 22.13 -6.99 4.20
N ILE A 31 21.05 -7.12 3.42
CA ILE A 31 21.07 -6.87 1.97
C ILE A 31 20.26 -5.62 1.65
N GLY A 32 20.97 -4.58 1.20
CA GLY A 32 20.36 -3.39 0.59
C GLY A 32 19.34 -2.66 1.48
N VAL A 33 18.56 -1.80 0.83
CA VAL A 33 17.42 -1.09 1.45
C VAL A 33 16.16 -1.41 0.65
N GLU A 34 15.14 -1.92 1.33
CA GLU A 34 13.82 -2.11 0.73
C GLU A 34 13.02 -0.82 0.87
N THR A 35 12.84 -0.10 -0.23
CA THR A 35 12.27 1.27 -0.22
C THR A 35 10.87 1.35 -0.81
N ARG A 36 10.38 0.26 -1.42
CA ARG A 36 9.09 0.23 -2.13
C ARG A 36 8.12 -0.75 -1.47
N THR A 37 7.88 -0.54 -0.18
CA THR A 37 6.95 -1.38 0.61
C THR A 37 5.47 -1.00 0.42
N SER A 38 5.22 0.22 -0.03
CA SER A 38 3.88 0.76 -0.29
C SER A 38 3.99 2.05 -1.11
N SER A 39 2.86 2.54 -1.64
CA SER A 39 2.87 3.83 -2.34
C SER A 39 3.25 4.97 -1.39
N PRO A 40 4.16 5.87 -1.80
CA PRO A 40 4.52 7.05 -1.03
C PRO A 40 3.46 8.16 -1.13
N VAL A 41 2.41 7.95 -1.92
CA VAL A 41 1.34 8.93 -2.17
C VAL A 41 -0.03 8.27 -2.00
N ARG A 42 -1.04 9.11 -1.75
CA ARG A 42 -2.44 8.71 -1.80
C ARG A 42 -3.18 9.63 -2.76
N ILE A 43 -3.79 9.05 -3.79
CA ILE A 43 -4.59 9.78 -4.77
C ILE A 43 -6.02 9.86 -4.25
N ILE A 44 -6.43 11.03 -3.74
CA ILE A 44 -7.66 11.14 -2.95
C ILE A 44 -8.90 10.82 -3.80
N ARG A 45 -9.67 9.85 -3.35
CA ARG A 45 -10.99 9.51 -3.88
C ARG A 45 -12.06 9.59 -2.80
N ASP A 46 -13.30 9.86 -3.19
CA ASP A 46 -14.47 9.81 -2.33
C ASP A 46 -14.72 8.37 -1.85
N LYS A 47 -15.21 8.21 -0.62
CA LYS A 47 -15.31 6.89 0.03
C LYS A 47 -16.45 6.05 -0.52
N GLU A 48 -17.53 6.68 -0.94
CA GLU A 48 -18.75 6.01 -1.37
C GLU A 48 -18.71 5.75 -2.88
N THR A 49 -18.35 6.77 -3.66
CA THR A 49 -18.30 6.69 -5.12
C THR A 49 -16.99 6.12 -5.66
N LEU A 50 -15.93 6.08 -4.85
CA LEU A 50 -14.56 5.68 -5.25
C LEU A 50 -13.95 6.54 -6.36
N GLN A 51 -14.58 7.65 -6.72
CA GLN A 51 -14.13 8.57 -7.75
C GLN A 51 -13.21 9.65 -7.17
N HIS A 52 -12.24 10.13 -7.96
CA HIS A 52 -11.39 11.25 -7.58
C HIS A 52 -12.23 12.49 -7.24
N VAL A 53 -11.87 13.15 -6.15
CA VAL A 53 -12.67 14.24 -5.55
C VAL A 53 -12.90 15.45 -6.48
N THR A 54 -12.05 15.65 -7.48
CA THR A 54 -12.17 16.76 -8.45
C THR A 54 -12.20 16.33 -9.90
N VAL A 55 -11.83 15.09 -10.23
CA VAL A 55 -11.70 14.62 -11.63
C VAL A 55 -12.74 13.54 -11.87
N ARG A 56 -13.82 13.92 -12.55
CA ARG A 56 -14.90 12.99 -12.89
C ARG A 56 -14.38 11.93 -13.86
N GLY A 57 -14.85 10.70 -13.69
CA GLY A 57 -14.42 9.53 -14.47
C GLY A 57 -13.08 8.93 -14.06
N LEU A 58 -12.35 9.52 -13.09
CA LEU A 58 -11.10 8.95 -12.56
C LEU A 58 -11.37 8.14 -11.29
N PHE A 59 -10.97 6.87 -11.26
CA PHE A 59 -11.15 5.97 -10.12
C PHE A 59 -9.79 5.42 -9.65
N PRO A 60 -9.08 6.14 -8.76
CA PRO A 60 -7.79 5.69 -8.26
C PRO A 60 -7.95 4.38 -7.47
N CYS A 61 -7.19 3.34 -7.80
CA CYS A 61 -7.31 2.03 -7.15
C CYS A 61 -5.97 1.33 -6.91
N GLY A 62 -5.99 0.32 -6.04
CA GLY A 62 -4.86 -0.53 -5.73
C GLY A 62 -3.74 0.15 -4.95
N GLU A 63 -2.57 -0.48 -4.95
CA GLU A 63 -1.41 -0.02 -4.16
C GLU A 63 -0.87 1.29 -4.68
N GLY A 64 -0.77 1.47 -6.01
CA GLY A 64 -0.28 2.71 -6.61
C GLY A 64 -1.07 3.95 -6.19
N ALA A 65 -2.39 3.83 -6.03
CA ALA A 65 -3.26 4.90 -5.53
C ALA A 65 -3.23 5.06 -4.00
N GLY A 66 -2.61 4.13 -3.28
CA GLY A 66 -2.52 4.12 -1.82
C GLY A 66 -3.75 3.51 -1.12
N TYR A 67 -4.48 2.59 -1.76
CA TYR A 67 -5.67 1.93 -1.19
C TYR A 67 -5.51 0.43 -0.93
N ALA A 68 -4.37 -0.15 -1.30
CA ALA A 68 -4.03 -1.55 -1.04
C ALA A 68 -2.54 -1.68 -0.66
N GLY A 69 -2.14 -2.87 -0.18
CA GLY A 69 -0.75 -3.16 0.23
C GLY A 69 -0.31 -4.59 -0.09
N GLY A 70 -0.94 -5.22 -1.07
CA GLY A 70 -0.66 -6.59 -1.48
C GLY A 70 -1.67 -7.11 -2.48
N ILE A 71 -1.37 -8.26 -3.09
CA ILE A 71 -2.10 -8.84 -4.23
C ILE A 71 -3.60 -8.92 -3.97
N VAL A 72 -4.00 -9.57 -2.87
CA VAL A 72 -5.42 -9.78 -2.54
C VAL A 72 -6.14 -8.45 -2.31
N SER A 73 -5.54 -7.55 -1.51
CA SER A 73 -6.15 -6.24 -1.23
C SER A 73 -6.27 -5.37 -2.49
N ALA A 74 -5.32 -5.47 -3.41
CA ALA A 74 -5.34 -4.72 -4.66
C ALA A 74 -6.41 -5.26 -5.62
N GLY A 75 -6.59 -6.58 -5.67
CA GLY A 75 -7.68 -7.22 -6.41
C GLY A 75 -9.07 -6.79 -5.91
N VAL A 76 -9.29 -6.87 -4.59
CA VAL A 76 -10.56 -6.45 -3.96
C VAL A 76 -10.84 -4.95 -4.19
N ASP A 77 -9.82 -4.10 -4.08
CA ASP A 77 -9.99 -2.67 -4.35
C ASP A 77 -10.30 -2.38 -5.83
N GLY A 78 -9.66 -3.14 -6.73
CA GLY A 78 -9.90 -3.06 -8.17
C GLY A 78 -11.32 -3.48 -8.56
N GLU A 79 -11.82 -4.57 -7.99
CA GLU A 79 -13.20 -5.04 -8.19
C GLU A 79 -14.21 -3.96 -7.79
N ARG A 80 -14.09 -3.38 -6.59
CA ARG A 80 -14.96 -2.31 -6.12
C ARG A 80 -14.93 -1.08 -7.02
N CYS A 81 -13.74 -0.70 -7.49
CA CYS A 81 -13.62 0.41 -8.43
C CYS A 81 -14.25 0.09 -9.79
N ALA A 82 -14.18 -1.16 -10.26
CA ALA A 82 -14.86 -1.58 -11.49
C ALA A 82 -16.38 -1.51 -11.36
N GLU A 83 -16.94 -1.94 -10.22
CA GLU A 83 -18.37 -1.79 -9.92
C GLU A 83 -18.80 -0.32 -9.86
N ALA A 84 -17.99 0.54 -9.22
CA ALA A 84 -18.24 1.97 -9.15
C ALA A 84 -18.20 2.64 -10.54
N VAL A 85 -17.26 2.24 -11.40
CA VAL A 85 -17.19 2.68 -12.79
C VAL A 85 -18.45 2.26 -13.55
N ALA A 86 -18.89 1.01 -13.42
CA ALA A 86 -20.09 0.51 -14.08
C ALA A 86 -21.34 1.32 -13.67
N ASN A 87 -21.51 1.57 -12.37
CA ASN A 87 -22.60 2.40 -11.85
C ASN A 87 -22.56 3.83 -12.39
N TYR A 88 -21.37 4.44 -12.45
CA TYR A 88 -21.18 5.80 -12.98
C TYR A 88 -21.55 5.91 -14.46
N LEU A 89 -21.17 4.92 -15.28
CA LEU A 89 -21.48 4.89 -16.70
C LEU A 89 -22.98 4.71 -16.94
N ASN A 90 -23.64 3.83 -16.19
CA ASN A 90 -25.08 3.58 -16.32
C ASN A 90 -25.93 4.83 -16.01
N GLN A 91 -25.55 5.60 -14.99
CA GLN A 91 -26.22 6.87 -14.66
C GLN A 91 -26.03 7.95 -15.73
N SER A 92 -24.94 7.87 -16.50
CA SER A 92 -24.64 8.83 -17.58
C SER A 92 -25.43 8.55 -18.86
N SER A 93 -25.88 7.31 -19.07
CA SER A 93 -26.69 6.89 -20.22
C SER A 93 -28.20 7.16 -20.07
N GLU A 94 -28.66 7.51 -18.87
CA GLU A 94 -30.07 7.87 -18.60
C GLU A 94 -30.31 9.40 -18.63
N GLN A 95 -29.29 10.19 -18.99
CA GLN A 95 -29.35 11.66 -19.14
C GLN A 95 -29.25 12.11 -20.59
#